data_AF-A0AAV4B1U3-F1
#
_entry.id   AF-A0AAV4B1U3-F1
#
_cell.length_a   1.000
_cell.length_b   1.000
_cell.length_c   1.000
_cell.angle_alpha   90.00
_cell.angle_beta   90.00
_cell.angle_gamma   90.00
#
_symmetry.space_group_name_H-M   'P 1'
#
loop_
_entity.id
_entity.type
_entity.pdbx_description
1 polymer ?
#
loop_
_entity_poly.entity_id
_entity_poly.type
_entity_poly.pdbx_seq_one_letter_code
_entity_poly.pdbx_strand_id
1 'polypeptide(L)'
;MAGSNKMSKQFLRTSKSLKQYLSQGEDRWLCTLLLQQGYRVEYCAASDSFTYAPEGFQEFYNQRRRWTPSTIANVLDLLQTWKGTSAKNPDISVLYIAYQMFVFVSSLITPATIFLLILGAITTAYPEIPLYGALLLNVLPVAIFVVLCIKASSKTQVGK
;
A
#
# COMPACT_ATOMS: atom_id res chain seq x y z
N MET A 1 17.52 -31.36 7.08
CA MET A 1 17.45 -30.00 7.68
C MET A 1 18.36 -29.01 6.93
N ALA A 2 18.07 -28.69 5.66
CA ALA A 2 18.98 -27.90 4.80
C ALA A 2 18.33 -26.72 4.06
N GLY A 3 17.15 -26.25 4.52
CA GLY A 3 16.40 -25.17 3.86
C GLY A 3 16.53 -23.77 4.50
N SER A 4 16.94 -23.69 5.78
CA SER A 4 16.91 -22.45 6.57
C SER A 4 18.00 -21.41 6.19
N ASN A 5 19.02 -21.82 5.43
CA ASN A 5 20.27 -21.06 5.33
C ASN A 5 20.36 -20.06 4.16
N LYS A 6 19.40 -20.06 3.21
CA LYS A 6 19.40 -19.13 2.06
C LYS A 6 18.60 -17.86 2.32
N MET A 7 17.41 -17.99 2.92
CA MET A 7 16.54 -16.87 3.28
C MET A 7 17.20 -15.91 4.27
N SER A 8 17.79 -16.44 5.36
CA SER A 8 18.45 -15.59 6.36
C SER A 8 19.66 -14.86 5.79
N LYS A 9 20.47 -15.52 4.96
CA LYS A 9 21.65 -14.92 4.30
C LYS A 9 21.27 -13.84 3.28
N GLN A 10 20.15 -14.00 2.58
CA GLN A 10 19.61 -12.99 1.66
C GLN A 10 19.12 -11.75 2.41
N PHE A 11 18.41 -11.95 3.53
CA PHE A 11 17.94 -10.89 4.41
C PHE A 11 19.11 -10.10 5.03
N LEU A 12 20.17 -10.79 5.43
CA LEU A 12 21.37 -10.18 6.01
C LEU A 12 22.18 -9.34 5.00
N ARG A 13 22.22 -9.74 3.72
CA ARG A 13 22.92 -9.04 2.62
C ARG A 13 22.19 -7.82 2.04
N THR A 14 20.96 -7.60 2.49
CA THR A 14 20.09 -6.57 1.92
C THR A 14 20.45 -5.15 2.41
N SER A 15 20.41 -4.16 1.50
CA SER A 15 20.65 -2.73 1.79
C SER A 15 19.76 -2.22 2.94
N LYS A 16 20.23 -1.22 3.71
CA LYS A 16 19.45 -0.59 4.80
C LYS A 16 18.04 -0.19 4.36
N SER A 17 17.87 0.35 3.14
CA SER A 17 16.57 0.77 2.61
C SER A 17 15.63 -0.41 2.34
N LEU A 18 16.15 -1.51 1.79
CA LEU A 18 15.38 -2.69 1.45
C LEU A 18 15.05 -3.53 2.71
N LYS A 19 15.93 -3.54 3.73
CA LYS A 19 15.61 -4.05 5.07
C LYS A 19 14.47 -3.26 5.73
N GLN A 20 14.47 -1.94 5.55
CA GLN A 20 13.40 -1.08 6.06
C GLN A 20 12.07 -1.35 5.35
N TYR A 21 12.08 -1.58 4.04
CA TYR A 21 10.89 -2.00 3.28
C TYR A 21 10.37 -3.38 3.68
N LEU A 22 11.29 -4.35 3.84
CA LEU A 22 10.96 -5.70 4.29
C LEU A 22 10.39 -5.70 5.71
N SER A 23 10.94 -4.90 6.64
CA SER A 23 10.41 -4.79 8.01
C SER A 23 9.01 -4.16 8.08
N GLN A 24 8.60 -3.41 7.05
CA GLN A 24 7.32 -2.71 7.06
C GLN A 24 6.14 -3.64 6.75
N GLY A 25 6.37 -4.76 6.04
CA GLY A 25 5.34 -5.73 5.69
C GLY A 25 5.85 -7.15 5.52
N GLU A 26 6.78 -7.58 6.38
CA GLU A 26 7.39 -8.90 6.36
C GLU A 26 6.35 -10.01 6.29
N ASP A 27 5.29 -9.94 7.12
CA ASP A 27 4.24 -10.95 7.18
C ASP A 27 3.56 -11.14 5.81
N ARG A 28 3.16 -10.01 5.18
CA ARG A 28 2.51 -10.03 3.86
C ARG A 28 3.45 -10.55 2.79
N TRP A 29 4.72 -10.19 2.88
CA TRP A 29 5.74 -10.65 1.94
C TRP A 29 6.00 -12.14 2.08
N LEU A 30 6.10 -12.65 3.30
CA LEU A 30 6.23 -14.07 3.58
C LEU A 30 5.02 -14.86 3.06
N CYS A 31 3.79 -14.36 3.28
CA CYS A 31 2.59 -14.96 2.71
C CYS A 31 2.65 -15.01 1.17
N THR A 32 3.07 -13.93 0.52
CA THR A 32 3.24 -13.89 -0.95
C THR A 32 4.27 -14.93 -1.42
N LEU A 33 5.40 -15.06 -0.71
CA LEU A 33 6.42 -16.08 -1.01
C LEU A 33 5.85 -17.50 -0.86
N LEU A 34 5.07 -17.78 0.19
CA LEU A 34 4.41 -19.08 0.37
C LEU A 34 3.50 -19.41 -0.82
N LEU A 35 2.68 -18.44 -1.24
CA LEU A 35 1.81 -18.60 -2.43
C LEU A 35 2.63 -18.85 -3.70
N GLN A 36 3.73 -18.12 -3.90
CA GLN A 36 4.67 -18.29 -5.03
C GLN A 36 5.38 -19.66 -5.03
N GLN A 37 5.58 -20.28 -3.86
CA GLN A 37 6.13 -21.64 -3.74
C GLN A 37 5.06 -22.74 -3.92
N GLY A 38 3.79 -22.40 -4.12
CA GLY A 38 2.71 -23.36 -4.30
C GLY A 38 2.03 -23.81 -3.00
N TYR A 39 2.32 -23.16 -1.87
CA TYR A 39 1.61 -23.44 -0.62
C TYR A 39 0.25 -22.76 -0.60
N ARG A 40 -0.69 -23.42 0.09
CA ARG A 40 -2.04 -22.93 0.32
C ARG A 40 -2.09 -22.14 1.62
N VAL A 41 -2.75 -20.98 1.59
CA VAL A 41 -3.00 -20.13 2.75
C VAL A 41 -4.51 -20.03 2.92
N GLU A 42 -5.01 -20.47 4.08
CA GLU A 42 -6.44 -20.46 4.38
C GLU A 42 -6.74 -19.63 5.62
N TYR A 43 -7.94 -19.04 5.62
CA TYR A 43 -8.49 -18.39 6.80
C TYR A 43 -9.07 -19.45 7.75
N CYS A 44 -8.67 -19.40 9.02
CA CYS A 44 -9.21 -20.26 10.09
C CYS A 44 -9.97 -19.39 11.10
N ALA A 45 -11.30 -19.53 11.16
CA ALA A 45 -12.12 -18.76 12.10
C ALA A 45 -11.91 -19.20 13.57
N ALA A 46 -11.45 -20.43 13.79
CA ALA A 46 -11.20 -20.99 15.11
C ALA A 46 -9.79 -20.67 15.65
N SER A 47 -8.95 -19.96 14.90
CA SER A 47 -7.64 -19.54 15.41
C SER A 47 -7.78 -18.30 16.28
N ASP A 48 -7.51 -18.44 17.57
CA ASP A 48 -7.47 -17.32 18.50
C ASP A 48 -6.18 -16.52 18.33
N SER A 49 -6.33 -15.19 18.20
CA SER A 49 -5.21 -14.27 18.22
C SER A 49 -5.57 -13.03 19.02
N PHE A 50 -4.62 -12.55 19.81
CA PHE A 50 -4.76 -11.31 20.56
C PHE A 50 -3.94 -10.22 19.88
N THR A 51 -4.56 -9.08 19.58
CA THR A 51 -3.90 -7.94 18.95
C THR A 51 -4.30 -6.64 19.65
N TYR A 52 -3.36 -5.72 19.73
CA TYR A 52 -3.60 -4.38 20.24
C TYR A 52 -4.11 -3.47 19.12
N ALA A 53 -5.29 -2.91 19.31
CA ALA A 53 -5.81 -1.87 18.43
C ALA A 53 -5.22 -0.51 18.85
N PRO A 54 -4.89 0.38 17.90
CA PRO A 54 -4.40 1.70 18.24
C PRO A 54 -5.48 2.52 18.97
N GLU A 55 -5.17 3.02 20.16
CA GLU A 55 -6.09 3.88 20.94
C GLU A 55 -5.88 5.37 20.63
N GLY A 56 -4.72 5.72 20.07
CA GLY A 56 -4.34 7.09 19.73
C GLY A 56 -4.13 7.33 18.23
N PHE A 57 -4.42 8.55 17.78
CA PHE A 57 -4.25 8.94 16.37
C PHE A 57 -2.80 8.80 15.89
N GLN A 58 -1.81 9.09 16.74
CA GLN A 58 -0.39 8.95 16.40
C GLN A 58 0.00 7.51 16.06
N GLU A 59 -0.51 6.55 16.81
CA GLU A 59 -0.24 5.14 16.57
C GLU A 59 -0.96 4.68 15.29
N PHE A 60 -2.23 5.02 15.16
CA PHE A 60 -3.01 4.77 13.95
C PHE A 60 -2.33 5.31 12.69
N TYR A 61 -1.87 6.57 12.72
CA TYR A 61 -1.19 7.22 11.61
C TYR A 61 0.12 6.51 11.24
N ASN A 62 0.92 6.14 12.24
CA ASN A 62 2.16 5.39 12.00
C ASN A 62 1.90 4.00 11.41
N GLN A 63 0.85 3.31 11.87
CA GLN A 63 0.42 2.04 11.28
C GLN A 63 0.04 2.21 9.80
N ARG A 64 -0.77 3.21 9.46
CA ARG A 64 -1.16 3.50 8.07
C ARG A 64 0.02 3.82 7.16
N ARG A 65 0.99 4.60 7.66
CA ARG A 65 2.22 4.93 6.91
C ARG A 65 3.07 3.70 6.59
N ARG A 66 3.07 2.70 7.46
CA ARG A 66 3.74 1.42 7.23
C ARG A 66 2.96 0.53 6.28
N TRP A 67 1.64 0.43 6.46
CA TRP A 67 0.83 -0.56 5.77
C TRP A 67 0.61 -0.24 4.30
N THR A 68 0.26 1.01 3.96
CA THR A 68 -0.07 1.36 2.57
C THR A 68 1.07 1.07 1.58
N PRO A 69 2.32 1.50 1.83
CA PRO A 69 3.43 1.17 0.94
C PRO A 69 3.69 -0.34 0.86
N SER A 70 3.57 -1.05 1.99
CA SER A 70 3.77 -2.51 2.01
C SER A 70 2.73 -3.25 1.17
N THR A 71 1.46 -2.80 1.19
CA THR A 71 0.39 -3.40 0.39
C THR A 71 0.67 -3.19 -1.10
N ILE A 72 1.01 -1.97 -1.51
CA ILE A 72 1.34 -1.64 -2.90
C ILE A 72 2.51 -2.50 -3.39
N ALA A 73 3.57 -2.63 -2.60
CA ALA A 73 4.74 -3.43 -2.95
C ALA A 73 4.42 -4.92 -3.11
N ASN A 74 3.66 -5.51 -2.18
CA ASN A 74 3.27 -6.93 -2.23
C ASN A 74 2.35 -7.24 -3.41
N VAL A 75 1.40 -6.34 -3.69
CA VAL A 75 0.49 -6.48 -4.82
C VAL A 75 1.26 -6.40 -6.14
N LEU A 76 2.21 -5.46 -6.26
CA LEU A 76 3.06 -5.37 -7.44
C LEU A 76 3.94 -6.61 -7.62
N ASP A 77 4.54 -7.14 -6.55
CA ASP A 77 5.35 -8.37 -6.61
C ASP A 77 4.53 -9.55 -7.13
N LEU A 78 3.33 -9.77 -6.57
CA LEU A 78 2.42 -10.81 -7.02
C LEU A 78 1.99 -10.62 -8.50
N LEU A 79 1.66 -9.38 -8.89
CA LEU A 79 1.28 -9.04 -10.27
C LEU A 79 2.44 -9.16 -11.25
N GLN A 80 3.70 -9.07 -10.82
CA GLN A 80 4.87 -9.29 -11.68
C GLN A 80 5.17 -10.78 -11.85
N THR A 81 4.98 -11.58 -10.80
CA THR A 81 5.27 -13.02 -10.82
C THR A 81 4.07 -13.91 -11.17
N TRP A 82 2.91 -13.32 -11.46
CA TRP A 82 1.61 -14.02 -11.52
C TRP A 82 1.60 -15.26 -12.41
N LYS A 83 2.25 -15.23 -13.59
CA LYS A 83 2.29 -16.38 -14.51
C LYS A 83 2.95 -17.60 -13.86
N GLY A 84 4.07 -17.37 -13.17
CA GLY A 84 4.80 -18.42 -12.46
C GLY A 84 4.05 -18.88 -11.21
N THR A 85 3.42 -17.94 -10.50
CA THR A 85 2.62 -18.24 -9.31
C THR A 85 1.41 -19.10 -9.66
N SER A 86 0.58 -18.70 -10.62
CA SER A 86 -0.61 -19.45 -11.04
C SER A 86 -0.29 -20.80 -11.69
N ALA A 87 0.87 -20.94 -12.32
CA ALA A 87 1.32 -22.24 -12.85
C ALA A 87 1.72 -23.23 -11.74
N LYS A 88 2.23 -22.71 -10.60
CA LYS A 88 2.68 -23.53 -9.46
C LYS A 88 1.61 -23.73 -8.40
N ASN A 89 0.69 -22.78 -8.28
CA ASN A 89 -0.32 -22.75 -7.23
C ASN A 89 -1.73 -22.75 -7.86
N PRO A 90 -2.44 -23.88 -7.82
CA PRO A 90 -3.78 -23.98 -8.40
C PRO A 90 -4.83 -23.12 -7.66
N ASP A 91 -4.55 -22.72 -6.41
CA ASP A 91 -5.44 -21.85 -5.63
C ASP A 91 -5.40 -20.39 -6.12
N ILE A 92 -4.38 -20.01 -6.91
CA ILE A 92 -4.23 -18.66 -7.46
C ILE A 92 -4.73 -18.62 -8.91
N SER A 93 -6.02 -18.35 -9.05
CA SER A 93 -6.68 -18.25 -10.36
C SER A 93 -6.33 -16.97 -11.13
N VAL A 94 -6.46 -17.02 -12.46
CA VAL A 94 -6.30 -15.84 -13.33
C VAL A 94 -7.33 -14.76 -13.00
N LEU A 95 -8.55 -15.16 -12.61
CA LEU A 95 -9.59 -14.22 -12.20
C LEU A 95 -9.19 -13.46 -10.93
N TYR A 96 -8.57 -14.14 -9.97
CA TYR A 96 -8.04 -13.50 -8.77
C TYR A 96 -6.92 -12.49 -9.11
N ILE A 97 -6.02 -12.83 -10.03
CA ILE A 97 -4.98 -11.90 -10.51
C ILE A 97 -5.61 -10.67 -11.20
N ALA A 98 -6.65 -10.86 -12.02
CA ALA A 98 -7.38 -9.77 -12.66
C ALA A 98 -8.07 -8.86 -11.63
N TYR A 99 -8.70 -9.44 -10.61
CA TYR A 99 -9.25 -8.70 -9.48
C TYR A 99 -8.18 -7.87 -8.76
N GLN A 100 -7.02 -8.48 -8.49
CA GLN A 100 -5.92 -7.80 -7.80
C GLN A 100 -5.33 -6.65 -8.64
N MET A 101 -5.28 -6.81 -9.96
CA MET A 101 -4.93 -5.73 -10.90
C MET A 101 -5.95 -4.60 -10.86
N PHE A 102 -7.24 -4.92 -10.87
CA PHE A 102 -8.31 -3.92 -10.77
C PHE A 102 -8.18 -3.10 -9.48
N VAL A 103 -8.05 -3.76 -8.32
CA VAL A 103 -7.86 -3.09 -7.02
C VAL A 103 -6.63 -2.18 -7.04
N PHE A 104 -5.53 -2.64 -7.63
CA PHE A 104 -4.31 -1.83 -7.76
C PHE A 104 -4.55 -0.57 -8.60
N VAL A 105 -5.13 -0.71 -9.79
CA VAL A 105 -5.41 0.43 -10.69
C VAL A 105 -6.42 1.39 -10.06
N SER A 106 -7.49 0.87 -9.46
CA SER A 106 -8.48 1.69 -8.74
C SER A 106 -7.82 2.55 -7.67
N SER A 107 -6.90 1.98 -6.88
CA SER A 107 -6.19 2.73 -5.82
C SER A 107 -5.35 3.90 -6.33
N LEU A 108 -4.85 3.83 -7.57
CA LEU A 108 -4.11 4.92 -8.22
C LEU A 108 -5.04 5.96 -8.84
N ILE A 109 -6.22 5.55 -9.32
CA ILE A 109 -7.21 6.44 -9.94
C ILE A 109 -7.95 7.27 -8.89
N THR A 110 -8.25 6.70 -7.71
CA THR A 110 -9.06 7.37 -6.68
C THR A 110 -8.59 8.78 -6.31
N PRO A 111 -7.29 9.05 -6.04
CA PRO A 111 -6.82 10.40 -5.74
C PRO A 111 -7.05 11.39 -6.90
N ALA A 112 -6.86 10.93 -8.14
CA ALA A 112 -7.11 11.74 -9.33
C ALA A 112 -8.60 12.06 -9.50
N THR A 113 -9.48 11.07 -9.26
CA THR A 113 -10.92 11.27 -9.29
C THR A 113 -11.38 12.27 -8.24
N ILE A 114 -10.90 12.17 -6.99
CA ILE A 114 -11.23 13.13 -5.92
C ILE A 114 -10.79 14.53 -6.30
N PHE A 115 -9.57 14.67 -6.85
CA PHE A 115 -9.06 15.95 -7.33
C PHE A 115 -9.98 16.57 -8.39
N LEU A 116 -10.39 15.78 -9.39
CA LEU A 116 -11.30 16.24 -10.44
C LEU A 116 -12.69 16.56 -9.91
N LEU A 117 -13.21 15.79 -8.95
CA LEU A 117 -14.50 16.05 -8.31
C LEU A 117 -14.50 17.40 -7.58
N ILE A 118 -13.43 17.71 -6.84
CA ILE A 118 -13.30 19.00 -6.14
C ILE A 118 -13.18 20.14 -7.16
N LEU A 119 -12.37 19.97 -8.21
CA LEU A 119 -12.25 20.97 -9.28
C LEU A 119 -13.61 21.24 -9.94
N GLY A 120 -14.34 20.18 -10.29
CA GLY A 120 -15.68 20.26 -10.85
C GLY A 120 -16.63 21.01 -9.91
N ALA A 121 -16.66 20.63 -8.63
CA ALA A 121 -17.49 21.29 -7.63
C ALA A 121 -17.21 22.80 -7.51
N ILE A 122 -15.94 23.22 -7.52
CA ILE A 122 -15.57 24.64 -7.49
C ILE A 122 -16.07 25.36 -8.75
N THR A 123 -15.84 24.79 -9.93
CA THR A 123 -16.28 25.41 -11.20
C THR A 123 -17.79 25.50 -11.34
N THR A 124 -18.53 24.54 -10.78
CA THR A 124 -20.00 24.55 -10.77
C THR A 124 -20.56 25.53 -9.74
N ALA A 125 -19.97 25.60 -8.54
CA ALA A 125 -20.43 26.49 -7.48
C ALA A 125 -20.07 27.96 -7.72
N TYR A 126 -18.95 28.23 -8.40
CA TYR A 126 -18.43 29.58 -8.65
C TYR A 126 -18.05 29.79 -10.12
N PRO A 127 -19.04 29.99 -11.01
CA PRO A 127 -18.79 30.15 -12.45
C PRO A 127 -17.94 31.38 -12.81
N GLU A 128 -17.94 32.40 -11.96
CA GLU A 128 -17.14 33.63 -12.13
C GLU A 128 -15.63 33.41 -11.97
N ILE A 129 -15.24 32.31 -11.30
CA ILE A 129 -13.83 31.96 -11.14
C ILE A 129 -13.36 31.26 -12.42
N PRO A 130 -12.37 31.81 -13.15
CA PRO A 130 -11.86 31.14 -14.35
C PRO A 130 -11.23 29.79 -13.98
N LEU A 131 -11.26 28.83 -14.90
CA LEU A 131 -10.77 27.46 -14.68
C LEU A 131 -9.37 27.41 -14.07
N TYR A 132 -8.46 28.30 -14.51
CA TYR A 132 -7.11 28.39 -13.96
C TYR A 132 -7.11 28.77 -12.47
N GLY A 133 -7.99 29.70 -12.06
CA GLY A 133 -8.15 30.09 -10.65
C GLY A 133 -8.69 28.95 -9.80
N ALA A 134 -9.70 28.22 -10.29
CA ALA A 134 -10.24 27.03 -9.62
C ALA A 134 -9.19 25.91 -9.50
N LEU A 135 -8.36 25.73 -10.54
CA LEU A 135 -7.25 24.77 -10.52
C LEU A 135 -6.21 25.15 -9.47
N LEU A 136 -5.80 26.41 -9.40
CA LEU A 136 -4.86 26.88 -8.38
C LEU A 136 -5.41 26.67 -6.97
N LEU A 137 -6.68 27.00 -6.74
CA LEU A 137 -7.34 26.84 -5.43
C LEU A 137 -7.37 25.38 -4.97
N ASN A 138 -7.48 24.43 -5.90
CA ASN A 138 -7.46 23.00 -5.61
C ASN A 138 -6.02 22.43 -5.50
N VAL A 139 -5.12 22.80 -6.40
CA VAL A 139 -3.72 22.28 -6.43
C VAL A 139 -2.92 22.78 -5.23
N LEU A 140 -3.04 24.07 -4.86
CA LEU A 140 -2.23 24.66 -3.80
C LEU A 140 -2.30 23.90 -2.46
N PRO A 141 -3.48 23.63 -1.87
CA PRO A 141 -3.55 22.88 -0.62
C PRO A 141 -3.01 21.45 -0.75
N VAL A 142 -3.27 20.78 -1.88
CA VAL A 142 -2.75 19.44 -2.16
C VAL A 142 -1.22 19.44 -2.23
N ALA A 143 -0.64 20.39 -2.97
CA ALA A 143 0.81 20.52 -3.12
C ALA A 143 1.49 20.84 -1.77
N ILE A 144 0.92 21.76 -0.98
CA ILE A 144 1.40 22.06 0.37
C ILE A 144 1.37 20.80 1.24
N PHE A 145 0.26 20.06 1.22
CA PHE A 145 0.13 18.82 1.98
C PHE A 145 1.15 17.75 1.57
N VAL A 146 1.40 17.57 0.27
CA VAL A 146 2.42 16.65 -0.24
C VAL A 146 3.82 17.05 0.22
N VAL A 147 4.17 18.35 0.15
CA VAL A 147 5.46 18.85 0.61
C VAL A 147 5.64 18.62 2.11
N LEU A 148 4.59 18.84 2.92
CA LEU A 148 4.60 18.54 4.34
C LEU A 148 4.74 17.03 4.60
N CYS A 149 4.08 16.18 3.81
CA CYS A 149 4.20 14.72 3.94
C CYS A 149 5.64 14.22 3.70
N ILE A 150 6.38 14.87 2.78
CA ILE A 150 7.75 14.50 2.42
C ILE A 150 8.78 15.08 3.40
N LYS A 151 8.62 16.35 3.81
CA LYS A 151 9.65 17.08 4.58
C LYS A 151 9.43 17.08 6.09
N ALA A 152 8.19 17.03 6.55
CA ALA A 152 7.92 17.16 7.98
C ALA A 152 8.14 15.84 8.72
N SER A 153 8.64 15.93 9.96
CA SER A 153 8.76 14.77 10.84
C SER A 153 7.36 14.27 11.23
N SER A 154 7.23 12.98 11.58
CA SER A 154 5.94 12.40 11.97
C SER A 154 5.30 13.11 13.16
N LYS A 155 6.11 13.62 14.09
CA LYS A 155 5.63 14.42 15.24
C LYS A 155 5.02 15.76 14.81
N THR A 156 5.52 16.34 13.72
CA THR A 156 5.01 17.60 13.16
C THR A 156 3.73 17.38 12.34
N GLN A 157 3.60 16.22 11.68
CA GLN A 157 2.44 15.88 10.85
C GLN A 157 1.19 15.51 11.65
N VAL A 158 1.38 14.91 12.82
CA VAL A 158 0.28 14.40 13.65
C VAL A 158 -0.21 15.45 14.66
N GLY A 159 0.56 16.52 14.88
CA GLY A 159 0.34 17.42 16.01
C GLY A 159 0.76 16.75 17.33
N LYS A 160 0.97 17.54 18.38
CA LYS A 160 1.08 16.99 19.74
C LYS A 160 -0.27 16.46 20.20
#